data_AF-A0A843D196-F1
#
_entry.id   AF-A0A843D196-F1
#
_cell.length_a   1.000
_cell.length_b   1.000
_cell.length_c   1.000
_cell.angle_alpha   90.00
_cell.angle_beta   90.00
_cell.angle_gamma   90.00
#
_symmetry.space_group_name_H-M   'P 1'
#
loop_
_entity.id
_entity.type
_entity.pdbx_description
1 polymer ?
#
loop_
_entity_poly.entity_id
_entity_poly.type
_entity_poly.pdbx_seq_one_letter_code
_entity_poly.pdbx_strand_id
1 'polypeptide(L)'
;MIPEKEERLALLLMCAVLIAIAGAHFLLSAADKHDFASQYTNTSQEGELVRYNGTVLSVSATKTGGHLIMDAGRVEISPKDKPVGVTEVVIFVSGGAALKADIDKGDNVSVVGTVSIYNGRREISVDKPADIAVFKSSGD
;
A
#
# COMPACT_ATOMS: atom_id res chain seq x y z
N MET A 1 19.00 46.25 -14.23
CA MET A 1 17.71 46.82 -13.81
C MET A 1 17.44 46.28 -12.41
N ILE A 2 17.47 47.13 -11.38
CA ILE A 2 17.18 46.69 -10.01
C ILE A 2 15.66 46.75 -9.87
N PRO A 3 14.98 45.64 -9.51
CA PRO A 3 13.52 45.63 -9.41
C PRO A 3 13.04 46.65 -8.38
N GLU A 4 11.90 47.28 -8.67
CA GLU A 4 11.30 48.25 -7.75
C GLU A 4 10.88 47.59 -6.43
N LYS A 5 10.62 48.37 -5.38
CA LYS A 5 10.34 47.82 -4.03
C LYS A 5 9.19 46.81 -4.03
N GLU A 6 8.16 47.04 -4.85
CA GLU A 6 7.00 46.16 -4.99
C GLU A 6 7.37 44.86 -5.74
N GLU A 7 8.14 44.97 -6.82
CA GLU A 7 8.61 43.82 -7.61
C GLU A 7 9.56 42.93 -6.79
N ARG A 8 10.43 43.53 -5.97
CA ARG A 8 11.33 42.82 -5.07
C ARG A 8 10.57 42.05 -3.98
N LEU A 9 9.48 42.60 -3.47
CA LEU A 9 8.63 41.91 -2.50
C LEU A 9 7.91 40.73 -3.14
N ALA A 10 7.36 40.92 -4.35
CA ALA A 10 6.72 39.85 -5.11
C ALA A 10 7.70 38.69 -5.40
N LEU A 11 8.93 39.01 -5.81
CA LEU A 11 10.00 38.03 -6.03
C LEU A 11 10.37 37.27 -4.76
N LEU A 12 10.48 37.95 -3.61
CA LEU A 12 10.76 37.31 -2.33
C LEU A 12 9.63 36.37 -1.91
N LEU A 13 8.38 36.77 -2.06
CA LEU A 13 7.22 35.93 -1.76
C LEU A 13 7.18 34.72 -2.69
N MET A 14 7.43 34.89 -3.98
CA MET A 14 7.48 33.79 -4.94
C MET A 14 8.59 32.79 -4.59
N CYS A 15 9.79 33.26 -4.28
CA CYS A 15 10.89 32.41 -3.84
C CYS A 15 10.56 31.68 -2.54
N ALA A 16 9.97 32.36 -1.57
CA ALA A 16 9.57 31.74 -0.30
C ALA A 16 8.54 30.63 -0.50
N VAL A 17 7.52 30.85 -1.35
CA VAL A 17 6.51 29.85 -1.68
C VAL A 17 7.14 28.65 -2.41
N LEU A 18 8.03 28.89 -3.38
CA LEU A 18 8.72 27.82 -4.09
C LEU A 18 9.57 26.96 -3.14
N ILE A 19 10.30 27.59 -2.22
CA ILE A 19 11.09 26.87 -1.20
C ILE A 19 10.18 26.07 -0.26
N ALA A 20 9.05 26.64 0.16
CA ALA A 20 8.08 25.94 1.01
C ALA A 20 7.49 24.71 0.31
N ILE A 21 7.09 24.83 -0.96
CA ILE A 21 6.56 23.72 -1.77
C ILE A 21 7.64 22.64 -1.97
N ALA A 22 8.86 23.03 -2.34
CA ALA A 22 9.97 22.10 -2.51
C ALA A 22 10.31 21.36 -1.22
N GLY A 23 10.35 22.08 -0.08
CA GLY A 23 10.56 21.49 1.24
C GLY A 23 9.46 20.51 1.62
N ALA A 24 8.19 20.85 1.38
CA ALA A 24 7.06 19.95 1.62
C ALA A 24 7.14 18.68 0.75
N HIS A 25 7.48 18.81 -0.53
CA HIS A 25 7.68 17.66 -1.41
C HIS A 25 8.83 16.77 -0.93
N PHE A 26 9.95 17.36 -0.51
CA PHE A 26 11.09 16.61 -0.01
C PHE A 26 10.71 15.81 1.26
N LEU A 27 10.02 16.44 2.20
CA LEU A 27 9.53 15.78 3.41
C LEU A 27 8.54 14.65 3.08
N LEU A 28 7.59 14.90 2.18
CA LEU A 28 6.59 13.89 1.78
C LEU A 28 7.23 12.74 1.00
N SER A 29 8.29 12.99 0.24
CA SER A 29 9.05 11.96 -0.47
C SER A 29 9.91 11.09 0.45
N ALA A 30 10.27 11.59 1.63
CA ALA A 30 11.00 10.84 2.64
C ALA A 30 10.08 9.97 3.51
N ALA A 31 8.78 10.28 3.55
CA ALA A 31 7.80 9.49 4.28
C ALA A 31 7.37 8.26 3.46
N ASP A 32 7.34 7.09 4.11
CA ASP A 32 6.92 5.85 3.46
C ASP A 32 5.38 5.78 3.45
N LYS A 33 4.77 5.16 2.42
CA LYS A 33 3.32 4.87 2.40
C LYS A 33 2.90 4.09 3.64
N HIS A 34 3.83 3.28 4.15
CA HIS A 34 3.70 2.53 5.38
C HIS A 34 3.33 3.40 6.61
N ASP A 35 3.76 4.66 6.68
CA ASP A 35 3.52 5.54 7.83
C ASP A 35 2.10 6.12 7.86
N PHE A 36 1.42 6.13 6.70
CA PHE A 36 0.07 6.67 6.55
C PHE A 36 -1.02 5.60 6.46
N ALA A 37 -0.63 4.33 6.29
CA ALA A 37 -1.55 3.22 6.12
C ALA A 37 -2.15 2.75 7.45
N SER A 38 -3.48 2.68 7.53
CA SER A 38 -4.19 2.08 8.67
C SER A 38 -4.16 0.55 8.58
N GLN A 39 -4.31 -0.17 9.70
CA GLN A 39 -4.43 -1.63 9.62
C GLN A 39 -5.76 -2.01 8.95
N TYR A 40 -5.72 -2.87 7.92
CA TYR A 40 -6.93 -3.35 7.26
C TYR A 40 -7.86 -4.09 8.24
N THR A 41 -9.14 -3.74 8.16
CA THR A 41 -10.25 -4.37 8.85
C THR A 41 -11.44 -4.57 7.90
N ASN A 42 -12.37 -5.45 8.26
CA ASN A 42 -13.60 -5.64 7.49
C ASN A 42 -14.53 -4.41 7.49
N THR A 43 -14.20 -3.37 8.27
CA THR A 43 -14.90 -2.08 8.31
C THR A 43 -14.16 -0.95 7.61
N SER A 44 -12.95 -1.20 7.07
CA SER A 44 -12.21 -0.20 6.28
C SER A 44 -13.03 0.28 5.08
N GLN A 45 -12.93 1.56 4.73
CA GLN A 45 -13.75 2.16 3.68
C GLN A 45 -13.09 2.03 2.31
N GLU A 46 -13.89 2.05 1.25
CA GLU A 46 -13.36 2.13 -0.11
C GLU A 46 -12.54 3.41 -0.28
N GLY A 47 -11.37 3.31 -0.92
CA GLY A 47 -10.41 4.40 -1.06
C GLY A 47 -9.45 4.58 0.13
N GLU A 48 -9.63 3.84 1.23
CA GLU A 48 -8.73 3.91 2.38
C GLU A 48 -7.39 3.24 2.09
N LEU A 49 -6.29 3.92 2.44
CA LEU A 49 -4.93 3.36 2.37
C LEU A 49 -4.72 2.45 3.59
N VAL A 50 -4.50 1.17 3.32
CA VAL A 50 -4.43 0.14 4.36
C VAL A 50 -3.16 -0.70 4.26
N ARG A 51 -2.75 -1.23 5.41
CA ARG A 51 -1.74 -2.26 5.58
C ARG A 51 -2.42 -3.58 5.95
N TYR A 52 -2.05 -4.65 5.26
CA TYR A 52 -2.50 -5.99 5.57
C TYR A 52 -1.30 -6.92 5.74
N ASN A 53 -1.29 -7.68 6.84
CA ASN A 53 -0.33 -8.74 7.08
C ASN A 53 -1.09 -10.05 7.15
N GLY A 54 -0.67 -11.07 6.41
CA GLY A 54 -1.34 -12.37 6.42
C GLY A 54 -0.52 -13.45 5.71
N THR A 55 -1.05 -14.66 5.71
CA THR A 55 -0.44 -15.82 5.06
C THR A 55 -1.11 -16.06 3.71
N VAL A 56 -0.30 -16.30 2.67
CA VAL A 56 -0.74 -16.56 1.31
C VAL A 56 -1.49 -17.89 1.24
N LEU A 57 -2.76 -17.83 0.87
CA LEU A 57 -3.62 -19.00 0.68
C LEU A 57 -3.57 -19.48 -0.78
N SER A 58 -3.51 -18.53 -1.72
CA SER A 58 -3.54 -18.78 -3.15
C SER A 58 -2.85 -17.62 -3.90
N VAL A 59 -2.22 -17.92 -5.02
CA VAL A 59 -1.57 -16.93 -5.88
C VAL A 59 -1.76 -17.28 -7.36
N SER A 60 -2.27 -16.33 -8.14
CA SER A 60 -2.56 -16.51 -9.56
C SER A 60 -2.18 -15.26 -10.36
N ALA A 61 -1.67 -15.45 -11.58
CA ALA A 61 -1.43 -14.34 -12.50
C ALA A 61 -2.61 -14.22 -13.45
N THR A 62 -2.99 -12.98 -13.79
CA THR A 62 -4.03 -12.73 -14.78
C THR A 62 -3.52 -13.07 -16.19
N LYS A 63 -4.37 -13.71 -16.99
CA LYS A 63 -3.96 -14.26 -18.30
C LYS A 63 -3.54 -13.21 -19.34
N THR A 64 -4.05 -11.98 -19.23
CA THR A 64 -3.97 -10.98 -20.30
C THR A 64 -3.37 -9.64 -19.87
N GLY A 65 -3.10 -9.42 -18.56
CA GLY A 65 -2.73 -8.10 -18.04
C GLY A 65 -1.44 -8.04 -17.22
N GLY A 66 -0.75 -9.16 -16.99
CA GLY A 66 0.46 -9.15 -16.17
C GLY A 66 0.23 -8.72 -14.71
N HIS A 67 -1.01 -8.82 -14.23
CA HIS A 67 -1.38 -8.56 -12.84
C HIS A 67 -1.31 -9.83 -11.99
N LEU A 68 -1.13 -9.66 -10.69
CA LEU A 68 -1.22 -10.74 -9.70
C LEU A 68 -2.55 -10.63 -8.95
N ILE A 69 -3.16 -11.78 -8.65
CA ILE A 69 -4.25 -11.92 -7.69
C ILE A 69 -3.78 -12.90 -6.62
N MET A 70 -3.85 -12.47 -5.38
CA MET A 70 -3.41 -13.25 -4.22
C MET A 70 -4.50 -13.26 -3.16
N ASP A 71 -4.86 -14.44 -2.68
CA ASP A 71 -5.72 -14.59 -1.51
C ASP A 71 -4.82 -14.72 -0.28
N ALA A 72 -5.02 -13.89 0.73
CA ALA A 72 -4.27 -13.95 1.98
C ALA A 72 -5.21 -13.99 3.17
N GLY A 73 -4.84 -14.77 4.20
CA GLY A 73 -5.60 -14.96 5.42
C GLY A 73 -4.81 -14.53 6.65
N ARG A 74 -5.48 -13.91 7.62
CA ARG A 74 -4.90 -13.54 8.92
C ARG A 74 -5.80 -14.05 10.04
N VAL A 75 -5.20 -14.73 11.03
CA VAL A 75 -5.90 -15.06 12.28
C VAL A 75 -6.06 -13.77 13.09
N GLU A 76 -7.30 -13.42 13.41
CA GLU A 76 -7.59 -12.28 14.27
C GLU A 76 -7.50 -12.70 15.74
N ILE A 77 -6.57 -12.09 16.46
CA ILE A 77 -6.37 -12.33 17.88
C ILE A 77 -7.08 -11.22 18.66
N SER A 78 -8.02 -11.60 19.53
CA SER A 78 -8.67 -10.67 20.46
C SER A 78 -7.67 -10.15 21.50
N PRO A 79 -7.92 -9.01 22.16
CA PRO A 79 -7.13 -8.55 23.31
C PRO A 79 -7.01 -9.54 24.49
N LYS A 80 -7.75 -10.66 24.45
CA LYS A 80 -7.70 -11.76 25.42
C LYS A 80 -6.93 -12.99 24.90
N ASP A 81 -6.06 -12.80 23.91
CA ASP A 81 -5.24 -13.85 23.27
C ASP A 81 -6.03 -15.08 22.82
N LYS A 82 -7.29 -14.87 22.39
CA LYS A 82 -8.10 -15.90 21.76
C LYS A 82 -8.31 -15.59 20.28
N PRO A 83 -8.18 -16.60 19.40
CA PRO A 83 -8.57 -16.44 18.01
C PRO A 83 -10.06 -16.14 17.94
N VAL A 84 -10.42 -15.02 17.31
CA VAL A 84 -11.81 -14.58 17.11
C VAL A 84 -12.33 -15.07 15.78
N GLY A 85 -11.45 -15.17 14.79
CA GLY A 85 -11.78 -15.60 13.44
C GLY A 85 -10.59 -15.51 12.51
N VAL A 86 -10.85 -15.74 11.22
CA VAL A 86 -9.88 -15.57 10.14
C VAL A 86 -10.43 -14.49 9.21
N THR A 87 -9.61 -13.48 8.92
CA THR A 87 -9.92 -12.46 7.91
C THR A 87 -9.15 -12.81 6.65
N GLU A 88 -9.89 -13.18 5.62
CA GLU A 88 -9.37 -13.40 4.27
C GLU A 88 -9.62 -12.18 3.41
N VAL A 89 -8.64 -11.83 2.58
CA VAL A 89 -8.72 -10.69 1.67
C VAL A 89 -8.09 -11.05 0.33
N VAL A 90 -8.72 -10.55 -0.73
CA VAL A 90 -8.14 -10.58 -2.08
C VAL A 90 -7.20 -9.39 -2.24
N ILE A 91 -6.00 -9.65 -2.71
CA ILE A 91 -4.99 -8.64 -3.00
C ILE A 91 -4.77 -8.64 -4.51
N PHE A 92 -5.07 -7.53 -5.16
CA PHE A 92 -4.84 -7.30 -6.57
C PHE A 92 -3.58 -6.46 -6.75
N VAL A 93 -2.62 -6.94 -7.54
CA VAL A 93 -1.34 -6.25 -7.77
C VAL A 93 -1.19 -5.90 -9.24
N SER A 94 -1.22 -4.60 -9.52
CA SER A 94 -0.98 -4.07 -10.86
C SER A 94 0.46 -4.35 -11.30
N GLY A 95 0.63 -4.99 -12.47
CA GLY A 95 1.96 -5.36 -12.97
C GLY A 95 2.71 -6.40 -12.12
N GLY A 96 2.03 -7.06 -11.18
CA GLY A 96 2.65 -7.99 -10.23
C GLY A 96 2.90 -9.41 -10.73
N ALA A 97 2.62 -9.76 -11.99
CA ALA A 97 2.72 -11.15 -12.44
C ALA A 97 4.13 -11.75 -12.29
N ALA A 98 5.19 -10.94 -12.38
CA ALA A 98 6.56 -11.40 -12.16
C ALA A 98 6.81 -11.88 -10.73
N LEU A 99 6.16 -11.26 -9.74
CA LEU A 99 6.24 -11.66 -8.32
C LEU A 99 5.69 -13.05 -8.07
N LYS A 100 4.86 -13.59 -8.97
CA LYS A 100 4.29 -14.94 -8.80
C LYS A 100 5.37 -16.01 -8.64
N ALA A 101 6.54 -15.84 -9.25
CA ALA A 101 7.64 -16.80 -9.14
C ALA A 101 8.29 -16.81 -7.75
N ASP A 102 8.15 -15.70 -7.00
CA ASP A 102 8.81 -15.49 -5.71
C ASP A 102 7.85 -15.67 -4.53
N ILE A 103 6.56 -15.88 -4.77
CA ILE A 103 5.52 -16.02 -3.75
C ILE A 103 4.89 -17.41 -3.83
N ASP A 104 4.97 -18.14 -2.72
CA ASP A 104 4.39 -19.46 -2.57
C ASP A 104 3.23 -19.45 -1.58
N LYS A 105 2.36 -20.44 -1.70
CA LYS A 105 1.34 -20.69 -0.69
C LYS A 105 2.01 -21.01 0.65
N GLY A 106 1.54 -20.37 1.72
CA GLY A 106 2.11 -20.49 3.07
C GLY A 106 3.11 -19.40 3.43
N ASP A 107 3.59 -18.62 2.45
CA ASP A 107 4.41 -17.44 2.75
C ASP A 107 3.62 -16.40 3.53
N ASN A 108 4.30 -15.65 4.40
CA ASN A 108 3.71 -14.48 5.02
C ASN A 108 3.97 -13.26 4.15
N VAL A 109 2.97 -12.40 4.03
CA VAL A 109 3.06 -11.17 3.24
C VAL A 109 2.66 -9.97 4.08
N SER A 110 3.34 -8.86 3.87
CA SER A 110 2.92 -7.53 4.30
C SER A 110 2.64 -6.69 3.06
N VAL A 111 1.46 -6.11 2.97
CA VAL A 111 0.99 -5.38 1.80
C VAL A 111 0.49 -4.02 2.23
N VAL A 112 0.87 -2.99 1.48
CA VAL A 112 0.20 -1.68 1.53
C VAL A 112 -0.50 -1.40 0.21
N GLY A 113 -1.77 -1.04 0.30
CA GLY A 113 -2.59 -0.77 -0.86
C GLY A 113 -3.86 -0.02 -0.48
N THR A 114 -4.71 0.21 -1.46
CA THR A 114 -5.97 0.94 -1.28
C THR A 114 -7.12 -0.05 -1.29
N VAL A 115 -8.05 0.08 -0.35
CA VAL A 115 -9.29 -0.72 -0.38
C VAL A 115 -10.09 -0.36 -1.62
N SER A 116 -10.47 -1.36 -2.40
CA SER A 116 -11.28 -1.22 -3.60
C SER A 116 -12.41 -2.24 -3.62
N ILE A 117 -13.44 -1.97 -4.42
CA ILE A 117 -14.55 -2.90 -4.68
C ILE A 117 -14.52 -3.29 -6.16
N TYR A 118 -14.16 -4.55 -6.43
CA TYR A 118 -14.17 -5.10 -7.77
C TYR A 118 -15.23 -6.19 -7.91
N ASN A 119 -16.16 -6.02 -8.85
CA ASN A 119 -17.31 -6.92 -9.05
C ASN A 119 -18.10 -7.23 -7.76
N GLY A 120 -18.30 -6.21 -6.91
CA GLY A 120 -19.00 -6.33 -5.64
C GLY A 120 -18.21 -7.06 -4.54
N ARG A 121 -16.95 -7.43 -4.78
CA ARG A 121 -16.05 -8.02 -3.80
C ARG A 121 -15.01 -7.00 -3.38
N ARG A 122 -14.78 -6.91 -2.07
CA ARG A 122 -13.75 -6.06 -1.50
C ARG A 122 -12.38 -6.67 -1.72
N GLU A 123 -11.43 -5.86 -2.15
CA GLU A 123 -10.03 -6.23 -2.34
C GLU A 123 -9.10 -5.10 -1.89
N ILE A 124 -7.82 -5.42 -1.75
CA ILE A 124 -6.74 -4.45 -1.58
C ILE A 124 -6.05 -4.33 -2.93
N SER A 125 -6.17 -3.16 -3.55
CA SER A 125 -5.47 -2.84 -4.80
C SER A 125 -4.09 -2.27 -4.51
N VAL A 126 -3.08 -2.85 -5.13
CA VAL A 126 -1.67 -2.51 -4.97
C VAL A 126 -1.14 -2.05 -6.33
N ASP A 127 -0.66 -0.81 -6.39
CA ASP A 127 -0.20 -0.21 -7.64
C ASP A 127 1.23 -0.62 -8.02
N LYS A 128 2.07 -0.90 -7.02
CA LYS A 128 3.49 -1.19 -7.21
C LYS A 128 3.88 -2.48 -6.50
N PRO A 129 4.58 -3.41 -7.18
CA PRO A 129 5.18 -4.59 -6.57
C PRO A 129 6.02 -4.32 -5.32
N ALA A 130 6.67 -3.14 -5.24
CA ALA A 130 7.49 -2.73 -4.09
C ALA A 130 6.70 -2.49 -2.80
N ASP A 131 5.38 -2.31 -2.88
CA ASP A 131 4.50 -2.14 -1.71
C ASP A 131 4.10 -3.51 -1.08
N ILE A 132 4.78 -4.58 -1.50
CA ILE A 132 4.61 -5.96 -1.01
C ILE A 132 5.95 -6.48 -0.49
N ALA A 133 5.96 -6.89 0.78
CA ALA A 133 7.05 -7.62 1.39
C ALA A 133 6.64 -9.08 1.61
N VAL A 134 7.51 -10.00 1.21
CA VAL A 134 7.29 -11.46 1.33
C VAL A 134 8.29 -12.03 2.34
N PHE A 135 7.77 -12.78 3.30
CA PHE A 135 8.53 -13.48 4.32
C PHE A 135 8.31 -14.97 4.13
N LYS A 136 9.35 -15.65 3.67
CA LYS A 136 9.30 -17.09 3.44
C LYS A 136 8.98 -17.81 4.75
N SER A 137 8.00 -18.70 4.70
CA SER A 137 7.80 -19.68 5.76
C SER A 137 8.99 -20.63 5.72
N SER A 138 9.91 -20.55 6.68
CA SER A 138 10.97 -21.57 6.83
C SER A 138 10.27 -22.92 6.96
N GLY A 139 10.45 -23.78 5.94
CA GLY A 139 10.06 -25.17 6.02
C GLY A 139 10.89 -25.83 7.12
N ASP A 140 10.20 -26.37 8.12
CA ASP A 140 10.70 -27.43 8.98
C ASP A 140 9.92 -28.71 8.64
#